data_AF-A0A9E6EQA5-F1
#
_entry.id   AF-A0A9E6EQA5-F1
#
_cell.length_a   1.000
_cell.length_b   1.000
_cell.length_c   1.000
_cell.angle_alpha   90.00
_cell.angle_beta   90.00
_cell.angle_gamma   90.00
#
_symmetry.space_group_name_H-M   'P 1'
#
loop_
_entity.id
_entity.type
_entity.pdbx_description
1 polymer ?
#
loop_
_entity_poly.entity_id
_entity_poly.type
_entity_poly.pdbx_seq_one_letter_code
_entity_poly.pdbx_strand_id
1 'polypeptide(L)'
;MKLVCTPEFVREALALAGPVRAGVSRMLRIAGELGFSQLLNHQGLHLEKLSGRVDSATRSPLYSLRATRAARVIALLDGDVLVFLSVESDHDKAYH
;
A
#
# COMPACT_ATOMS: atom_id res chain seq x y z
N MET A 1 9.66 -7.95 -9.50
CA MET A 1 9.08 -7.62 -8.19
C MET A 1 8.03 -8.62 -7.77
N LYS A 2 8.23 -9.23 -6.60
CA LYS A 2 7.25 -10.06 -5.91
C LYS A 2 6.35 -9.18 -5.03
N LEU A 3 5.06 -9.50 -4.97
CA LEU A 3 4.14 -8.89 -4.02
C LEU A 3 3.86 -9.85 -2.86
N VAL A 4 3.83 -9.33 -1.64
CA VAL A 4 3.45 -10.08 -0.44
C VAL A 4 2.41 -9.28 0.32
N CYS A 5 1.31 -9.94 0.70
CA CYS A 5 0.29 -9.39 1.57
C CYS A 5 0.48 -10.01 2.96
N THR A 6 0.72 -9.19 4.00
CA THR A 6 0.81 -9.72 5.37
C THR A 6 -0.57 -10.19 5.84
N PRO A 7 -0.64 -11.10 6.83
CA PRO A 7 -1.92 -11.49 7.41
C PRO A 7 -2.71 -10.29 7.98
N GLU A 8 -2.02 -9.29 8.53
CA GLU A 8 -2.66 -8.08 9.06
C GLU A 8 -3.27 -7.25 7.93
N PHE A 9 -2.51 -6.96 6.87
CA PHE A 9 -3.03 -6.27 5.70
C PHE A 9 -4.25 -6.98 5.10
N VAL A 10 -4.23 -8.32 5.02
CA VAL A 10 -5.38 -9.08 4.50
C VAL A 10 -6.61 -8.92 5.40
N ARG A 11 -6.45 -8.99 6.72
CA ARG A 11 -7.55 -8.79 7.68
C ARG A 11 -8.16 -7.40 7.53
N GLU A 12 -7.32 -6.36 7.56
CA GLU A 12 -7.75 -4.98 7.38
C GLU A 12 -8.46 -4.80 6.04
N ALA A 13 -7.87 -5.25 4.94
CA ALA A 13 -8.41 -5.10 3.59
C ALA A 13 -9.81 -5.72 3.44
N LEU A 14 -10.04 -6.88 4.06
CA LEU A 14 -11.34 -7.56 4.01
C LEU A 14 -12.41 -6.86 4.84
N ALA A 15 -12.02 -6.22 5.95
CA ALA A 15 -12.92 -5.49 6.85
C ALA A 15 -13.41 -4.14 6.28
N LEU A 16 -12.75 -3.59 5.25
CA LEU A 16 -13.09 -2.30 4.65
C LEU A 16 -14.50 -2.26 4.03
N ALA A 17 -15.07 -1.07 3.96
CA ALA A 17 -16.30 -0.82 3.21
C ALA A 17 -16.14 -1.20 1.73
N GLY A 18 -17.24 -1.64 1.10
CA GLY A 18 -17.26 -2.15 -0.28
C GLY A 18 -16.47 -1.32 -1.30
N PRO A 19 -16.67 0.01 -1.40
CA PRO A 19 -15.93 0.85 -2.33
C PRO A 19 -14.41 0.89 -2.08
N VAL A 20 -14.00 0.94 -0.82
CA VAL A 20 -12.57 0.99 -0.45
C VAL A 20 -11.92 -0.37 -0.68
N ARG A 21 -12.59 -1.46 -0.29
CA ARG A 21 -12.13 -2.83 -0.57
C ARG A 21 -11.94 -3.08 -2.06
N ALA A 22 -12.90 -2.64 -2.91
CA ALA A 22 -12.77 -2.72 -4.35
C ALA A 22 -11.59 -1.90 -4.90
N GLY A 23 -11.31 -0.74 -4.30
CA GLY A 23 -10.12 0.08 -4.58
C GLY A 23 -8.82 -0.66 -4.27
N VAL A 24 -8.72 -1.30 -3.10
CA VAL A 24 -7.57 -2.13 -2.71
C VAL A 24 -7.39 -3.30 -3.68
N SER A 25 -8.46 -4.02 -4.03
CA SER A 25 -8.38 -5.11 -5.02
C SER A 25 -7.88 -4.63 -6.39
N ARG A 26 -8.35 -3.47 -6.87
CA ARG A 26 -7.86 -2.87 -8.12
C ARG A 26 -6.39 -2.48 -8.02
N MET A 27 -5.98 -1.87 -6.91
CA MET A 27 -4.59 -1.49 -6.65
C MET A 27 -3.67 -2.71 -6.69
N LEU A 28 -4.03 -3.80 -5.99
CA LEU A 28 -3.24 -5.04 -5.98
C LEU A 28 -3.09 -5.65 -7.38
N ARG A 29 -4.18 -5.67 -8.16
CA ARG A 29 -4.13 -6.15 -9.56
C ARG A 29 -3.14 -5.35 -10.40
N ILE A 30 -3.24 -4.02 -10.38
CA ILE A 30 -2.34 -3.13 -11.14
C ILE A 30 -0.89 -3.31 -10.65
N ALA A 31 -0.66 -3.32 -9.34
CA ALA A 31 0.69 -3.49 -8.80
C ALA A 31 1.30 -4.85 -9.20
N GLY A 32 0.49 -5.90 -9.34
CA GLY A 32 0.94 -7.23 -9.77
C GLY A 32 1.34 -7.31 -11.24
N GLU A 33 0.93 -6.33 -12.05
CA GLU A 33 1.23 -6.25 -13.48
C GLU A 33 2.46 -5.36 -13.77
N LEU A 34 3.03 -4.68 -12.75
CA LEU A 34 4.07 -3.67 -12.93
C LEU A 34 5.38 -4.01 -12.17
N GLY A 35 6.52 -3.69 -12.79
CA GLY A 35 7.80 -3.60 -12.09
C GLY A 35 7.86 -2.36 -11.18
N PHE A 36 8.78 -2.34 -10.21
CA PHE A 36 8.88 -1.24 -9.23
C PHE A 36 9.02 0.14 -9.87
N SER A 37 9.90 0.29 -10.87
CA SER A 37 10.07 1.56 -11.59
C SER A 37 8.82 2.00 -12.35
N GLN A 38 8.03 1.06 -12.86
CA GLN A 38 6.76 1.38 -13.53
C GLN A 38 5.70 1.77 -12.50
N LEU A 39 5.65 1.07 -11.36
CA LEU A 39 4.76 1.39 -10.25
C LEU A 39 5.04 2.78 -9.67
N LEU A 40 6.31 3.16 -9.55
CA LEU A 40 6.74 4.48 -9.09
C LEU A 40 6.24 5.62 -10.00
N ASN A 41 6.14 5.37 -11.30
CA ASN A 41 5.69 6.35 -12.29
C ASN A 41 4.18 6.24 -12.61
N HIS A 42 3.47 5.28 -12.01
CA HIS A 42 2.08 5.01 -12.33
C HIS A 42 1.14 6.08 -11.77
N GLN A 43 0.47 6.81 -12.68
CA GLN A 43 -0.36 7.97 -12.36
C GLN A 43 -1.60 7.68 -11.53
N GLY A 44 -2.08 6.43 -11.49
CA GLY A 44 -3.26 6.06 -10.70
C GLY A 44 -2.96 5.64 -9.27
N LEU A 45 -1.76 5.11 -9.02
CA LEU A 45 -1.42 4.49 -7.73
C LEU A 45 -0.60 5.42 -6.84
N HIS A 46 0.04 6.45 -7.41
CA HIS A 46 0.77 7.48 -6.64
C HIS A 46 1.67 6.88 -5.56
N LEU A 47 2.56 5.97 -5.96
CA LEU A 47 3.54 5.37 -5.06
C LEU A 47 4.50 6.45 -4.57
N GLU A 48 4.49 6.70 -3.27
CA GLU A 48 5.28 7.76 -2.64
C GLU A 48 6.13 7.16 -1.53
N LYS A 49 7.44 7.45 -1.55
CA LYS A 49 8.34 7.09 -0.44
C LYS A 49 8.01 7.96 0.76
N LEU A 50 7.83 7.35 1.93
CA LEU A 50 7.58 8.07 3.18
C LEU A 50 8.90 8.54 3.78
N SER A 51 9.21 9.83 3.57
CA SER A 51 10.43 10.44 4.08
C SER A 51 10.56 10.29 5.61
N GLY A 52 11.73 9.87 6.07
CA GLY A 52 12.02 9.67 7.49
C GLY A 52 11.30 8.47 8.13
N ARG A 53 10.55 7.66 7.36
CA ARG A 53 9.91 6.45 7.85
C ARG A 53 10.55 5.21 7.23
N VAL A 54 11.03 4.34 8.12
CA VAL A 54 11.58 3.03 7.78
C VAL A 54 10.92 1.99 8.65
N ASP A 55 10.87 0.76 8.16
CA ASP A 55 10.52 -0.37 9.00
C ASP A 55 11.57 -0.53 10.12
N SER A 56 11.13 -0.77 11.35
CA SER A 56 12.03 -0.84 12.51
C SER A 56 12.86 -2.12 12.53
N ALA A 57 12.37 -3.20 11.94
CA ALA A 57 13.04 -4.50 11.92
C ALA A 57 14.03 -4.59 10.76
N THR A 58 13.63 -4.20 9.55
CA THR A 58 14.48 -4.34 8.35
C THR A 58 15.26 -3.08 8.00
N ARG A 59 14.91 -1.92 8.59
CA ARG A 59 15.41 -0.59 8.19
C ARG A 59 15.10 -0.21 6.74
N SER A 60 14.27 -0.98 6.04
CA SER A 60 13.95 -0.70 4.64
C SER A 60 12.92 0.44 4.53
N PRO A 61 12.93 1.19 3.42
CA PRO A 61 12.06 2.35 3.26
C PRO A 61 10.58 1.96 3.16
N LEU A 62 9.74 2.75 3.83
CA LEU A 62 8.29 2.64 3.70
C LEU A 62 7.77 3.49 2.54
N TYR A 63 6.71 3.00 1.92
CA TYR A 63 5.99 3.62 0.83
C TYR A 63 4.51 3.68 1.14
N SER A 64 3.81 4.60 0.49
CA SER A 64 2.36 4.62 0.48
C SER A 64 1.81 4.56 -0.94
N LEU A 65 0.74 3.80 -1.14
CA LEU A 65 0.03 3.64 -2.41
C LEU A 65 -1.41 4.10 -2.25
N ARG A 66 -1.96 4.75 -3.27
CA ARG A 66 -3.37 5.11 -3.31
C ARG A 66 -4.20 3.89 -3.72
N ALA A 67 -5.09 3.44 -2.82
CA ALA A 67 -6.15 2.49 -3.16
C ALA A 67 -7.41 3.23 -3.64
N THR A 68 -7.77 4.30 -2.96
CA THR A 68 -8.82 5.25 -3.37
C THR A 68 -8.45 6.67 -2.94
N ARG A 69 -9.27 7.69 -3.23
CA ARG A 69 -9.05 9.03 -2.68
C ARG A 69 -9.16 9.10 -1.15
N ALA A 70 -9.81 8.12 -0.52
CA ALA A 70 -10.04 8.08 0.92
C ALA A 70 -9.26 6.96 1.63
N ALA A 71 -8.36 6.26 0.93
CA ALA A 71 -7.58 5.18 1.53
C ALA A 71 -6.23 4.99 0.84
N ARG A 72 -5.19 4.82 1.66
CA ARG A 72 -3.84 4.50 1.24
C ARG A 72 -3.38 3.18 1.86
N VAL A 73 -2.51 2.47 1.17
CA VAL A 73 -1.86 1.26 1.66
C VAL A 73 -0.42 1.57 1.99
N ILE A 74 0.05 1.15 3.16
CA ILE A 74 1.45 1.23 3.54
C ILE A 74 2.15 -0.04 3.08
N ALA A 75 3.32 0.14 2.47
CA ALA A 75 4.13 -0.96 1.99
C ALA A 75 5.61 -0.77 2.33
N LEU A 76 6.32 -1.87 2.48
CA LEU A 76 7.77 -1.94 2.63
C LEU A 76 8.38 -2.47 1.34
N LEU A 77 9.46 -1.83 0.87
CA LEU A 77 10.29 -2.44 -0.19
C LEU A 77 11.48 -3.14 0.48
N ASP A 78 11.50 -4.46 0.42
CA ASP A 78 12.60 -5.30 0.87
C ASP A 78 13.23 -6.02 -0.33
N GLY A 79 14.35 -5.48 -0.83
CA GLY A 79 14.94 -5.92 -2.09
C GLY A 79 13.99 -5.75 -3.28
N ASP A 80 13.65 -6.85 -3.96
CA ASP A 80 12.66 -6.89 -5.05
C ASP A 80 11.28 -7.40 -4.57
N VAL A 81 11.00 -7.29 -3.27
CA VAL A 81 9.71 -7.67 -2.68
C VAL A 81 9.00 -6.43 -2.15
N LEU A 82 7.80 -6.16 -2.66
CA LEU A 82 6.90 -5.16 -2.09
C LEU A 82 5.92 -5.84 -1.13
N VAL A 83 6.07 -5.54 0.14
CA VAL A 83 5.27 -6.13 1.24
C VAL A 83 4.21 -5.12 1.66
N PHE A 84 2.93 -5.44 1.48
CA PHE A 84 1.82 -4.62 1.94
C PHE A 84 1.55 -4.89 3.42
N LEU A 85 1.56 -3.82 4.23
CA LEU A 85 1.56 -3.87 5.69
C LEU A 85 0.19 -3.55 6.30
N SER A 86 -0.40 -2.42 5.90
CA SER A 86 -1.67 -1.91 6.44
C SER A 86 -2.46 -1.09 5.42
N VAL A 87 -3.74 -0.86 5.70
CA VAL A 87 -4.62 0.08 4.97
C VAL A 87 -5.02 1.23 5.89
N GLU A 88 -4.55 2.42 5.56
CA GLU A 88 -4.87 3.67 6.25
C GLU A 88 -6.05 4.34 5.54
N SER A 89 -7.21 4.40 6.20
CA SER A 89 -8.36 5.16 5.69
C SER A 89 -8.31 6.60 6.18
N ASP A 90 -8.53 7.58 5.29
CA ASP A 90 -8.51 9.00 5.68
C ASP A 90 -9.65 9.36 6.66
N HIS A 91 -10.66 8.48 6.81
CA HIS A 91 -11.71 8.66 7.82
C HIS A 91 -11.17 8.67 9.26
N ASP A 92 -10.03 8.02 9.54
CA ASP A 92 -9.41 8.01 10.88
C ASP A 92 -8.69 9.31 11.25
N LYS A 93 -8.36 10.17 10.27
CA LYS A 93 -7.79 11.50 10.57
C LYS A 93 -8.81 12.54 10.96
N ALA A 94 -10.11 12.23 10.85
CA ALA A 94 -11.18 13.12 11.31
C ALA A 94 -11.41 13.04 12.83
N TYR A 95 -10.71 12.15 13.55
CA TYR A 95 -10.93 11.88 14.97
C TYR A 95 -9.67 12.02 15.86
N HIS A 96 -8.59 12.65 15.40
CA HIS A 96 -7.40 12.94 16.21
C HIS A 96 -6.97 14.40 16.13
#